data_AF-A0AAD5QJC8-F1
#
_entry.id   AF-A0AAD5QJC8-F1
#
_cell.length_a   1.000
_cell.length_b   1.000
_cell.length_c   1.000
_cell.angle_alpha   90.00
_cell.angle_beta   90.00
_cell.angle_gamma   90.00
#
_symmetry.space_group_name_H-M   'P 1'
#
loop_
_entity.id
_entity.type
_entity.pdbx_description
1 polymer ?
#
loop_
_entity_poly.entity_id
_entity_poly.type
_entity_poly.pdbx_seq_one_letter_code
_entity_poly.pdbx_strand_id
1 'polypeptide(L)'
;MKSKRTKMLFLTEGLLLRQMEKDSLLQQYNVIILDEIHERHLNSDLLLGLLRDLIGKRDDLKLILMSATINLELYREYFHGAPVIQVPGRLFPIQLRYHPIKQYIMESEKKSHKIDPQPYVRILELIDKQFPSSERGDALIF
;
A
#
# COMPACT_ATOMS: atom_id res chain seq x y z
N MET A 1 19.60 -5.55 13.22
CA MET A 1 20.52 -4.72 14.04
C MET A 1 20.76 -3.41 13.30
N LYS A 2 20.51 -2.27 13.96
CA LYS A 2 20.79 -0.91 13.44
C LYS A 2 22.26 -0.58 13.68
N SER A 3 22.96 -0.04 12.69
CA SER A 3 24.31 0.51 12.92
C SER A 3 24.25 1.88 13.59
N LYS A 4 25.29 2.30 14.33
CA LYS A 4 25.33 3.63 14.95
C LYS A 4 25.17 4.80 13.96
N ARG A 5 25.46 4.58 12.67
CA ARG A 5 25.34 5.60 11.61
C ARG A 5 23.96 5.67 10.97
N THR A 6 23.12 4.65 11.15
CA THR A 6 21.82 4.59 10.48
C THR A 6 20.85 5.58 11.12
N LYS A 7 20.39 6.56 10.34
CA LYS A 7 19.44 7.59 10.81
C LYS A 7 17.99 7.32 10.38
N MET A 8 17.80 6.62 9.27
CA MET A 8 16.51 6.22 8.72
C MET A 8 16.45 4.70 8.57
N LEU A 9 15.31 4.12 8.92
CA LEU A 9 15.05 2.68 8.79
C LEU A 9 13.73 2.50 8.06
N PHE A 10 13.73 1.64 7.06
CA PHE A 10 12.52 1.14 6.41
C PHE A 10 12.20 -0.21 7.04
N LEU A 11 10.98 -0.36 7.53
CA LEU A 11 10.52 -1.52 8.27
C LEU A 11 9.12 -1.87 7.80
N THR A 12 8.79 -3.15 7.79
CA THR A 12 7.41 -3.60 7.69
C THR A 12 6.69 -3.40 9.04
N GLU A 13 5.37 -3.32 9.02
CA GLU A 13 4.54 -3.14 10.21
C GLU A 13 4.81 -4.26 11.22
N GLY A 14 4.93 -5.50 10.74
CA GLY A 14 5.23 -6.65 11.59
C GLY A 14 6.57 -6.55 12.32
N LEU A 15 7.60 -5.99 11.68
CA LEU A 15 8.90 -5.77 12.33
C LEU A 15 8.83 -4.66 13.39
N LEU A 16 8.05 -3.60 13.14
CA LEU A 16 7.86 -2.53 14.13
C LEU A 16 7.02 -3.02 15.32
N LEU A 17 5.94 -3.76 15.08
CA LEU A 17 5.13 -4.40 16.13
C LEU A 17 5.99 -5.31 17.01
N ARG A 18 6.87 -6.12 16.41
CA ARG A 18 7.82 -6.96 17.17
C ARG A 18 8.84 -6.15 17.98
N GLN A 19 9.17 -4.94 17.54
CA GLN A 19 10.01 -4.04 18.36
C GLN A 19 9.22 -3.43 19.52
N MET A 20 7.95 -3.08 19.31
CA MET A 20 7.05 -2.59 20.37
C MET A 20 6.85 -3.62 21.47
N GLU A 21 6.84 -4.91 21.14
CA GLU A 21 6.78 -6.00 22.14
C GLU A 21 7.98 -5.96 23.11
N LYS A 22 9.16 -5.58 22.62
CA LYS A 22 10.39 -5.51 23.42
C LYS A 22 10.59 -4.16 24.10
N ASP A 23 10.20 -3.08 23.43
CA ASP A 23 10.26 -1.71 23.90
C ASP A 23 8.94 -1.01 23.51
N SER A 24 7.99 -1.04 24.44
CA SER A 24 6.64 -0.49 24.25
C SER A 24 6.62 1.01 24.05
N LEU A 25 7.71 1.71 24.42
CA LEU A 25 7.85 3.14 24.24
C LEU A 25 8.58 3.51 22.96
N LEU A 26 9.17 2.54 22.24
CA LEU A 26 9.91 2.77 20.99
C LEU A 26 10.97 3.89 21.12
N GLN A 27 11.72 3.91 22.23
CA GLN A 27 12.62 5.01 22.62
C GLN A 27 13.70 5.32 21.58
N GLN A 28 14.06 4.34 20.75
CA GLN A 28 15.04 4.49 19.68
C GLN A 28 14.57 5.35 18.49
N TYR A 29 13.27 5.71 18.44
CA TYR A 29 12.65 6.51 17.39
C TYR A 29 12.15 7.85 17.94
N ASN A 30 12.43 8.92 17.19
CA ASN A 30 11.85 10.25 17.40
C ASN A 30 10.74 10.56 16.39
N VAL A 31 10.76 9.90 15.23
CA VAL A 31 9.77 10.06 14.17
C VAL A 31 9.42 8.69 13.61
N ILE A 32 8.13 8.44 13.44
CA ILE A 32 7.59 7.27 12.76
C ILE A 32 6.73 7.78 11.61
N ILE A 33 6.95 7.22 10.42
CA ILE A 33 6.17 7.49 9.22
C ILE A 33 5.46 6.19 8.86
N LEU A 34 4.13 6.20 8.86
CA LEU A 34 3.34 5.11 8.29
C LEU A 34 3.02 5.49 6.85
N ASP A 35 3.52 4.68 5.93
CA ASP A 35 3.26 4.84 4.50
C ASP A 35 2.08 3.96 4.08
N GLU A 36 1.44 4.32 2.96
CA GLU A 36 0.32 3.61 2.35
C GLU A 36 -0.81 3.21 3.30
N ILE A 37 -1.15 4.07 4.26
CA ILE A 37 -2.18 3.78 5.28
C ILE A 37 -3.59 3.54 4.72
N HIS A 38 -3.79 3.75 3.41
CA HIS A 38 -5.04 3.38 2.73
C HIS A 38 -5.19 1.86 2.57
N GLU A 39 -4.10 1.11 2.59
CA GLU A 39 -4.12 -0.34 2.59
C GLU A 39 -4.48 -0.86 3.99
N ARG A 40 -5.78 -1.10 4.20
CA ARG A 40 -6.28 -1.55 5.49
C ARG A 40 -6.13 -3.05 5.65
N HIS A 41 -5.08 -3.44 6.37
CA HIS A 41 -4.86 -4.81 6.83
C HIS A 41 -4.63 -4.86 8.34
N LEU A 42 -4.82 -6.05 8.95
CA LEU A 42 -4.82 -6.25 10.40
C LEU A 42 -3.61 -5.62 11.10
N ASN A 43 -2.41 -5.84 10.57
CA ASN A 43 -1.18 -5.31 11.18
C ASN A 43 -1.11 -3.78 11.15
N SER A 44 -1.60 -3.14 10.07
CA SER A 44 -1.59 -1.68 9.92
C SER A 44 -2.57 -1.05 10.91
N ASP A 45 -3.80 -1.59 11.00
CA ASP A 45 -4.80 -1.10 11.96
C ASP A 45 -4.36 -1.30 13.42
N LEU A 46 -3.78 -2.46 13.75
CA LEU A 46 -3.24 -2.72 15.10
C LEU A 46 -2.12 -1.75 15.44
N LEU A 47 -1.17 -1.57 14.52
CA LEU A 47 -0.06 -0.65 14.69
C LEU A 47 -0.54 0.80 14.87
N LEU A 48 -1.52 1.23 14.07
CA LEU A 48 -2.10 2.57 14.16
C LEU A 48 -2.73 2.82 15.53
N GLY A 49 -3.50 1.85 16.06
CA GLY A 49 -4.08 1.93 17.39
C GLY A 49 -3.01 2.04 18.49
N LEU A 50 -1.99 1.18 18.44
CA LEU A 50 -0.88 1.20 19.40
C LEU A 50 -0.08 2.50 19.33
N LEU A 51 0.14 3.04 18.12
CA LEU A 51 0.86 4.30 17.94
C LEU A 51 0.04 5.50 18.40
N ARG A 52 -1.29 5.49 18.23
CA ARG A 52 -2.18 6.51 18.81
C ARG A 52 -2.09 6.55 20.33
N ASP A 53 -2.05 5.40 20.99
CA ASP A 53 -1.85 5.35 22.43
C ASP A 53 -0.44 5.79 22.84
N LEU A 54 0.57 5.48 22.02
CA LEU A 54 1.95 5.84 22.29
C LEU A 54 2.20 7.35 22.18
N ILE A 55 1.65 8.03 21.17
CA ILE A 55 1.81 9.50 21.02
C ILE A 55 1.21 10.26 22.21
N GLY A 56 0.18 9.72 22.87
CA GLY A 56 -0.36 10.29 24.11
C GLY A 56 0.55 10.11 25.34
N LYS A 57 1.54 9.22 25.26
CA LYS A 57 2.54 8.96 26.33
C LYS A 57 3.90 9.59 26.04
N ARG A 58 4.17 9.94 24.78
CA ARG A 58 5.46 10.45 24.31
C ARG A 58 5.29 11.73 23.49
N ASP A 59 5.36 12.87 24.17
CA ASP A 59 5.30 14.20 23.56
C ASP A 59 6.47 14.47 22.58
N ASP A 60 7.58 13.73 22.75
CA ASP A 60 8.78 13.82 21.92
C ASP A 60 8.72 12.99 20.63
N LEU A 61 7.73 12.10 20.49
CA LEU A 61 7.53 11.27 19.31
C LEU A 61 6.64 12.00 18.28
N LYS A 62 7.10 12.05 17.03
CA LYS A 62 6.28 12.52 15.89
C LYS A 62 5.77 11.33 15.08
N LEU A 63 4.46 11.32 14.82
CA LEU A 63 3.82 10.37 13.93
C LEU A 63 3.37 11.10 12.66
N ILE A 64 3.76 10.60 11.49
CA ILE A 64 3.33 11.09 10.19
C ILE A 64 2.61 9.95 9.49
N LEU A 65 1.44 10.25 8.92
CA LEU A 65 0.69 9.31 8.09
C LEU A 65 0.75 9.78 6.64
N MET A 66 1.16 8.89 5.75
CA MET A 66 1.29 9.13 4.32
C MET A 66 0.43 8.13 3.56
N SER A 67 -0.23 8.60 2.49
CA SER A 67 -1.05 7.75 1.62
C SER A 67 -1.44 8.50 0.35
N ALA A 68 -1.53 7.78 -0.77
CA ALA A 68 -2.03 8.30 -2.03
C ALA A 68 -3.56 8.50 -2.06
N THR A 69 -4.31 7.67 -1.32
CA THR A 69 -5.78 7.63 -1.36
C THR A 69 -6.39 7.51 0.03
N ILE A 70 -6.26 8.56 0.84
CA ILE A 70 -6.70 8.57 2.24
C ILE A 70 -8.05 9.28 2.43
N ASN A 71 -8.92 8.72 3.27
CA ASN A 71 -10.07 9.45 3.83
C ASN A 71 -9.59 10.43 4.91
N LEU A 72 -9.32 11.68 4.51
CA LEU A 72 -8.75 12.68 5.40
C LEU A 72 -9.60 12.94 6.65
N GLU A 73 -10.93 13.01 6.52
CA GLU A 73 -11.81 13.33 7.66
C GLU A 73 -11.73 12.27 8.76
N LEU A 74 -11.75 10.99 8.38
CA LEU A 74 -11.65 9.87 9.32
C LEU A 74 -10.37 9.96 10.17
N TYR A 75 -9.23 10.18 9.54
CA TYR A 75 -7.94 10.23 10.25
C TYR A 75 -7.76 11.53 11.03
N ARG A 76 -8.28 12.65 10.52
CA ARG A 76 -8.31 13.92 11.26
C ARG A 76 -9.10 13.77 12.55
N GLU A 77 -10.29 13.18 12.49
CA GLU A 77 -11.12 12.94 13.68
C GLU A 77 -10.43 11.97 14.65
N TYR A 78 -9.90 10.85 14.14
CA TYR A 78 -9.22 9.84 14.95
C TYR A 78 -7.98 10.38 15.68
N PHE A 79 -7.24 11.30 15.06
CA PHE A 79 -6.08 11.99 15.65
C PHE A 79 -6.37 13.42 16.13
N HIS A 80 -7.59 13.67 16.64
CA HIS A 80 -7.93 14.90 17.37
C HIS A 80 -7.68 16.21 16.60
N GLY A 81 -8.02 16.23 15.31
CA GLY A 81 -7.87 17.40 14.44
C GLY A 81 -6.46 17.58 13.88
N ALA A 82 -5.69 16.50 13.73
CA ALA A 82 -4.33 16.54 13.20
C ALA A 82 -4.20 17.38 11.91
N PRO A 83 -3.11 18.15 11.76
CA PRO A 83 -2.88 18.97 10.57
C PRO A 83 -2.75 18.09 9.33
N VAL A 84 -3.29 18.56 8.20
CA VAL A 84 -3.24 17.87 6.92
C VAL A 84 -2.44 18.69 5.93
N ILE A 85 -1.53 18.02 5.23
CA ILE A 85 -0.78 18.56 4.11
C ILE A 85 -1.21 17.79 2.87
N GLN A 86 -1.78 18.49 1.89
CA GLN A 86 -2.15 17.90 0.61
C GLN A 86 -1.13 18.33 -0.46
N VAL A 87 -0.47 17.35 -1.07
CA VAL A 87 0.46 17.58 -2.17
C VAL A 87 -0.27 17.26 -3.48
N PRO A 88 -0.46 18.23 -4.39
CA PRO A 88 -1.14 17.97 -5.65
C PRO A 88 -0.27 17.08 -6.55
N GLY A 89 -0.82 15.94 -6.97
CA GLY A 89 -0.23 15.09 -8.00
C GLY A 89 -0.53 15.62 -9.40
N ARG A 90 0.40 15.43 -10.34
CA ARG A 90 0.11 15.57 -11.77
C ARG A 90 -0.12 14.18 -12.34
N LEU A 91 -1.34 13.95 -12.83
CA LEU A 91 -1.65 12.76 -13.61
C LEU A 91 -1.48 13.08 -15.09
N PHE A 92 -0.91 12.15 -15.83
CA PHE A 92 -0.98 12.15 -17.28
C PHE A 92 -2.29 11.46 -17.69
N PRO A 93 -2.91 11.85 -18.83
CA PRO A 93 -4.17 11.24 -19.25
C PRO A 93 -3.99 9.73 -19.48
N ILE A 94 -4.81 8.93 -18.78
CA ILE A 94 -4.84 7.47 -18.93
C ILE A 94 -5.98 7.11 -19.85
N GLN A 95 -5.70 6.39 -20.94
CA GLN A 95 -6.74 5.84 -21.81
C GLN A 95 -7.26 4.52 -21.22
N LEU A 96 -8.52 4.52 -20.79
CA LEU A 96 -9.18 3.33 -20.26
C LEU A 96 -9.88 2.56 -21.38
N ARG A 97 -9.60 1.26 -21.50
CA ARG A 97 -10.23 0.37 -22.48
C ARG A 97 -10.83 -0.84 -21.77
N TYR A 98 -12.12 -1.04 -21.97
CA TYR A 98 -12.83 -2.19 -21.42
C TYR A 98 -12.94 -3.28 -22.48
N HIS A 99 -12.51 -4.49 -22.15
CA HIS A 99 -12.69 -5.67 -23.00
C HIS A 99 -13.75 -6.58 -22.40
N PRO A 100 -14.81 -6.92 -23.15
CA PRO A 100 -15.83 -7.83 -22.64
C PRO A 100 -15.20 -9.19 -22.37
N ILE A 101 -15.50 -9.73 -21.18
CA ILE A 101 -15.17 -11.10 -20.81
C ILE A 101 -16.03 -11.99 -21.73
N LYS A 102 -15.42 -12.78 -22.61
CA LYS A 102 -16.15 -13.85 -23.29
C LYS A 102 -16.67 -14.77 -22.18
N GLN A 103 -17.96 -15.10 -22.18
CA GLN A 103 -18.60 -15.97 -21.17
C GLN A 103 -17.85 -17.31 -21.06
N TYR A 104 -16.81 -17.35 -20.24
CA TYR A 104 -16.08 -18.56 -19.84
C TYR A 104 -16.37 -18.82 -18.36
N ILE A 105 -17.65 -18.79 -18.01
CA ILE A 105 -18.21 -19.35 -16.78
C ILE A 105 -19.58 -19.84 -17.24
N MET A 106 -19.80 -21.13 -17.49
CA MET A 106 -20.24 -22.09 -16.46
C MET A 106 -20.05 -23.57 -16.88
N GLU A 107 -19.11 -23.93 -17.76
CA GLU A 107 -18.88 -25.35 -18.04
C GLU A 107 -17.74 -25.94 -17.21
N SER A 108 -18.19 -26.60 -16.14
CA SER A 108 -17.52 -27.58 -15.30
C SER A 108 -16.71 -27.06 -14.11
N GLU A 109 -17.34 -27.18 -12.93
CA GLU A 109 -16.72 -27.36 -11.62
C GLU A 109 -15.86 -28.65 -11.57
N LYS A 110 -14.94 -28.84 -12.50
CA LYS A 110 -13.90 -29.85 -12.36
C LYS A 110 -12.69 -29.19 -11.73
N LYS A 111 -12.52 -29.45 -10.43
CA LYS A 111 -11.33 -29.14 -9.63
C LYS A 111 -10.07 -29.65 -10.34
N SER A 112 -9.53 -28.84 -11.23
CA SER A 112 -8.17 -28.96 -11.74
C SER A 112 -7.37 -27.88 -11.04
N HIS A 113 -6.36 -28.26 -10.26
CA HIS A 113 -5.41 -27.32 -9.66
C HIS A 113 -4.50 -26.63 -10.70
N LYS A 114 -4.82 -26.72 -12.00
CA LYS A 114 -4.08 -26.05 -13.06
C LYS A 114 -4.68 -24.66 -13.30
N ILE A 115 -3.82 -23.65 -13.21
CA ILE A 115 -4.12 -22.28 -13.62
C ILE A 115 -4.53 -22.30 -15.09
N ASP A 116 -5.68 -21.71 -15.43
CA ASP A 116 -6.10 -21.51 -16.81
C ASP A 116 -5.26 -20.38 -17.43
N PRO A 117 -4.43 -20.64 -18.46
CA PRO A 117 -3.60 -19.61 -19.07
C PRO A 117 -4.40 -18.69 -20.03
N GLN A 118 -5.64 -19.03 -20.39
CA GLN A 118 -6.42 -18.31 -21.41
C GLN A 118 -6.54 -16.79 -21.17
N PRO A 119 -6.80 -16.30 -19.93
CA PRO A 119 -6.86 -14.86 -19.67
C PRO A 119 -5.55 -14.14 -19.97
N TYR A 120 -4.41 -14.74 -19.61
CA TYR A 120 -3.09 -14.17 -19.83
C TYR A 120 -2.72 -14.12 -21.31
N VAL A 121 -2.96 -15.21 -22.04
CA VAL A 121 -2.73 -15.26 -23.50
C VAL A 121 -3.54 -14.18 -24.21
N ARG A 122 -4.79 -13.98 -23.78
CA ARG A 122 -5.65 -12.93 -24.34
C ARG A 122 -5.10 -11.52 -24.10
N ILE A 123 -4.54 -11.25 -22.92
CA ILE A 123 -3.90 -9.96 -22.61
C ILE A 123 -2.69 -9.75 -23.52
N LEU A 124 -1.85 -10.78 -23.72
CA LEU A 124 -0.68 -10.71 -24.60
C LEU A 124 -1.10 -10.43 -26.07
N GLU A 125 -2.10 -11.14 -26.58
CA GLU A 125 -2.62 -10.89 -27.93
C GLU A 125 -3.19 -9.47 -28.11
N LEU A 126 -3.79 -8.90 -27.05
CA LEU A 126 -4.29 -7.53 -27.08
C LEU A 126 -3.14 -6.52 -27.14
N ILE A 127 -2.06 -6.75 -26.38
CA ILE A 127 -0.87 -5.91 -26.41
C ILE A 127 -0.25 -5.94 -27.81
N ASP A 128 -0.03 -7.13 -28.38
CA ASP A 128 0.57 -7.30 -29.71
C ASP A 128 -0.26 -6.66 -30.84
N LYS A 129 -1.59 -6.64 -30.70
CA LYS A 129 -2.49 -5.99 -31.67
C LYS A 129 -2.56 -4.47 -31.51
N GLN A 130 -2.42 -3.99 -30.27
CA GLN A 130 -2.65 -2.58 -29.96
C GLN A 130 -1.40 -1.73 -30.15
N PHE A 131 -0.22 -2.29 -29.90
CA PHE A 131 1.04 -1.57 -29.91
C PHE A 131 2.01 -2.16 -30.95
N PRO A 132 2.51 -1.35 -31.91
CA PRO A 132 3.52 -1.82 -32.84
C PRO A 132 4.84 -2.10 -32.12
N SER A 133 5.66 -2.98 -32.67
CA SER A 133 6.97 -3.36 -32.10
C SER A 133 7.96 -2.20 -31.97
N SER A 134 7.68 -1.06 -32.59
CA SER A 134 8.47 0.18 -32.52
C SER A 134 8.05 1.12 -31.40
N GLU A 135 6.91 0.88 -30.75
CA GLU A 135 6.44 1.70 -29.63
C GLU A 135 7.30 1.46 -28.39
N ARG A 136 7.66 2.55 -27.68
CA ARG A 136 8.50 2.49 -26.49
C ARG A 136 7.64 2.59 -25.24
N GLY A 137 7.88 1.70 -24.28
CA GLY A 137 7.24 1.71 -22.97
C GLY A 137 7.36 0.36 -22.29
N ASP A 138 7.14 0.34 -20.98
CA ASP A 138 7.05 -0.88 -20.20
C ASP A 138 5.58 -1.31 -20.05
N ALA A 139 5.37 -2.62 -19.93
CA ALA A 139 4.06 -3.18 -19.63
C ALA A 139 4.03 -3.69 -18.17
N LEU A 140 2.99 -3.34 -17.43
CA LEU A 140 2.71 -3.86 -16.09
C LEU A 140 1.45 -4.70 -16.15
N ILE A 141 1.56 -5.98 -15.80
CA ILE A 141 0.46 -6.95 -15.77
C ILE A 141 0.27 -7.38 -14.31
N PHE A 142 -0.97 -7.35 -13.84
CA PHE A 142 -1.40 -7.77 -12.51
C PHE A 142 -2.08 -9.14 -12.55
#